data_AF-A0A8S4E2A1-F1
#
_entry.id   AF-A0A8S4E2A1-F1
#
_cell.length_a   1.000
_cell.length_b   1.000
_cell.length_c   1.000
_cell.angle_alpha   90.00
_cell.angle_beta   90.00
_cell.angle_gamma   90.00
#
_symmetry.space_group_name_H-M   'P 1'
#
loop_
_entity.id
_entity.type
_entity.pdbx_description
1 polymer ?
#
loop_
_entity_poly.entity_id
_entity_poly.type
_entity_poly.pdbx_seq_one_letter_code
_entity_poly.pdbx_strand_id
1 'polypeptide(L)'
;MLCADCNTTCGDGANCSNCHKDLCFSCSNLTERGYRNLGSERRATWKCPKCRISSPRIPSPSLQRNDGALEEILSRLDLLTQKLDVLPKLISDVNDLKTNMQEVIKSCEFACLKVDDFATKLDDLSGRVGQLEEVKKMVEVSQVAVDSLKQESAERDQWSRMNNVEIKGVPLKSTENLFKIVESLGEHTNFSISKSHINFVSRIPSFHGKDKSIILGFVNRYIKEDFIAAARGKKNILASDIGFADSDHRIFVNDHLSSESWLLDGISDGELFDERYCVWRRDRDYAATGQTRGGGVMIAAKSELHASRRVEYQSSAEDIWVTIRSPDTRPRDLVLCTRAVSVQACLDPLVPEDPHHKALSINASFVEINASEVERLLRSLDLTKSAGPDTIPAVFLVNWT
;
A
#
# COMPACT_ATOMS: atom_id res chain seq x y z
N MET A 1 -116.62 -21.23 18.78
CA MET A 1 -116.30 -22.27 19.78
C MET A 1 -116.49 -21.73 21.19
N LEU A 2 -116.98 -22.52 22.14
CA LEU A 2 -117.07 -22.12 23.56
C LEU A 2 -115.73 -22.40 24.23
N CYS A 3 -115.09 -21.38 24.82
CA CYS A 3 -113.80 -21.54 25.47
C CYS A 3 -113.93 -22.26 26.81
N ALA A 4 -113.17 -23.34 27.00
CA ALA A 4 -113.19 -24.12 28.23
C ALA A 4 -112.53 -23.44 29.44
N ASP A 5 -111.89 -22.28 29.28
CA ASP A 5 -111.24 -21.56 30.37
C ASP A 5 -112.01 -20.31 30.81
N CYS A 6 -112.42 -19.45 29.87
CA CYS A 6 -113.21 -18.24 30.18
C CYS A 6 -114.72 -18.41 30.02
N ASN A 7 -115.19 -19.56 29.50
CA ASN A 7 -116.60 -19.90 29.28
C ASN A 7 -117.36 -18.90 28.37
N THR A 8 -116.63 -18.18 27.52
CA THR A 8 -117.17 -17.23 26.52
C THR A 8 -117.07 -17.82 25.11
N THR A 9 -118.01 -17.46 24.23
CA THR A 9 -117.96 -17.84 22.81
C THR A 9 -116.87 -17.05 22.08
N CYS A 10 -115.87 -17.75 21.57
CA CYS A 10 -114.79 -17.20 20.75
C CYS A 10 -114.98 -17.60 19.27
N GLY A 11 -114.55 -16.73 18.35
CA GLY A 11 -114.63 -16.98 16.90
C GLY A 11 -113.64 -18.05 16.42
N ASP A 12 -112.43 -18.07 16.98
CA ASP A 12 -111.33 -18.98 16.63
C ASP A 12 -110.43 -19.23 17.86
N GLY A 13 -109.64 -20.30 17.86
CA GLY A 13 -108.85 -20.72 19.01
C GLY A 13 -108.02 -21.99 18.79
N ALA A 14 -107.39 -22.47 19.86
CA ALA A 14 -106.58 -23.68 19.87
C ALA A 14 -107.33 -24.84 20.54
N ASN A 15 -107.26 -26.03 19.95
CA ASN A 15 -107.81 -27.27 20.52
C ASN A 15 -106.69 -28.06 21.22
N CYS A 16 -106.92 -28.44 22.47
CA CYS A 16 -105.95 -29.22 23.24
C CYS A 16 -105.97 -30.69 22.82
N SER A 17 -104.83 -31.24 22.40
CA SER A 17 -104.71 -32.67 22.03
C SER A 17 -105.00 -33.66 23.16
N ASN A 18 -104.96 -33.23 24.43
CA ASN A 18 -105.12 -34.11 25.59
C ASN A 18 -106.53 -34.10 26.19
N CYS A 19 -107.22 -32.96 26.21
CA CYS A 19 -108.58 -32.87 26.75
C CYS A 19 -109.63 -32.57 25.68
N HIS A 20 -109.20 -32.36 24.43
CA HIS A 20 -110.03 -32.03 23.27
C HIS A 20 -110.91 -30.78 23.45
N LYS A 21 -110.59 -29.94 24.45
CA LYS A 21 -111.30 -28.69 24.71
C LYS A 21 -110.70 -27.54 23.91
N ASP A 22 -111.58 -26.66 23.46
CA ASP A 22 -111.25 -25.43 22.74
C ASP A 22 -110.92 -24.28 23.71
N LEU A 23 -109.86 -23.53 23.42
CA LEU A 23 -109.47 -22.35 24.16
C LEU A 23 -109.26 -21.17 23.20
N CYS A 24 -109.69 -19.97 23.59
CA CYS A 24 -109.31 -18.76 22.86
C CYS A 24 -107.78 -18.61 22.85
N PHE A 25 -107.22 -17.90 21.87
CA PHE A 25 -105.77 -17.71 21.78
C PHE A 25 -105.16 -17.12 23.06
N SER A 26 -105.82 -16.12 23.65
CA SER A 26 -105.42 -15.53 24.93
C SER A 26 -105.40 -16.55 26.08
N CYS A 27 -106.46 -17.35 26.24
CA CYS A 27 -106.55 -18.38 27.29
C CYS A 27 -105.58 -19.56 27.08
N SER A 28 -105.12 -19.77 25.84
CA SER A 28 -104.14 -20.80 25.51
C SER A 28 -102.68 -20.32 25.58
N ASN A 29 -102.44 -19.07 25.97
CA ASN A 29 -101.11 -18.41 25.92
C ASN A 29 -100.49 -18.47 24.52
N LEU A 30 -101.31 -18.34 23.49
CA LEU A 30 -100.90 -18.29 22.10
C LEU A 30 -101.38 -16.97 21.47
N THR A 31 -100.66 -16.50 20.45
CA THR A 31 -101.18 -15.47 19.54
C THR A 31 -101.78 -16.16 18.31
N GLU A 32 -102.81 -15.57 17.70
CA GLU A 32 -103.41 -16.12 16.48
C GLU A 32 -102.37 -16.36 15.37
N ARG A 33 -101.49 -15.37 15.15
CA ARG A 33 -100.37 -15.49 14.20
C ARG A 33 -99.39 -16.61 14.61
N GLY A 34 -99.09 -16.73 15.90
CA GLY A 34 -98.23 -17.79 16.43
C GLY A 34 -98.80 -19.18 16.18
N TYR A 35 -100.09 -19.39 16.45
CA TYR A 35 -100.76 -20.67 16.23
C TYR A 35 -100.88 -21.02 14.73
N ARG A 36 -101.17 -20.03 13.88
CA ARG A 36 -101.23 -20.24 12.42
C ARG A 36 -99.85 -20.53 11.79
N ASN A 37 -98.77 -20.05 12.39
CA ASN A 37 -97.42 -20.40 11.97
C ASN A 37 -96.95 -21.76 12.50
N LEU A 38 -97.68 -22.39 13.42
CA LEU A 38 -97.40 -23.79 13.78
C LEU A 38 -97.80 -24.70 12.62
N GLY A 39 -96.87 -25.57 12.21
CA GLY A 39 -97.16 -26.66 11.28
C GLY A 39 -98.19 -27.65 11.85
N SER A 40 -98.83 -28.43 10.97
CA SER A 40 -99.92 -29.36 11.32
C SER A 40 -99.56 -30.32 12.47
N GLU A 41 -98.34 -30.84 12.47
CA GLU A 41 -97.84 -31.77 13.48
C GLU A 41 -97.74 -31.15 14.89
N ARG A 42 -97.31 -29.88 14.97
CA ARG A 42 -97.23 -29.14 16.24
C ARG A 42 -98.61 -28.73 16.75
N ARG A 43 -99.57 -28.47 15.86
CA ARG A 43 -100.97 -28.22 16.28
C ARG A 43 -101.61 -29.50 16.83
N ALA A 44 -101.35 -30.64 16.21
CA ALA A 44 -101.89 -31.94 16.63
C ALA A 44 -101.35 -32.43 17.98
N THR A 45 -100.16 -31.97 18.40
CA THR A 45 -99.51 -32.36 19.66
C THR A 45 -99.56 -31.29 20.75
N TRP A 46 -100.13 -30.11 20.44
CA TRP A 46 -100.21 -29.02 21.40
C TRP A 46 -101.15 -29.37 22.57
N LYS A 47 -100.73 -29.06 23.80
CA LYS A 47 -101.51 -29.28 25.03
C LYS A 47 -101.75 -27.95 25.73
N CYS A 48 -102.97 -27.74 26.22
CA CYS A 48 -103.30 -26.54 26.99
C CYS A 48 -102.50 -26.47 28.31
N PRO A 49 -102.36 -25.28 28.92
CA PRO A 49 -101.60 -25.12 30.16
C PRO A 49 -102.01 -26.10 31.28
N LYS A 50 -103.31 -26.37 31.43
CA LYS A 50 -103.82 -27.33 32.43
C LYS A 50 -103.37 -28.78 32.15
N CYS A 51 -103.36 -29.19 30.88
CA CYS A 51 -102.91 -30.53 30.49
C CYS A 51 -101.38 -30.66 30.42
N ARG A 52 -100.65 -29.55 30.28
CA ARG A 52 -99.18 -29.54 30.26
C ARG A 52 -98.57 -29.81 31.64
N ILE A 53 -99.25 -29.41 32.72
CA ILE A 53 -98.80 -29.59 34.11
C ILE A 53 -99.14 -31.00 34.65
N SER A 54 -100.06 -31.70 33.97
CA SER A 54 -100.46 -33.06 34.34
C SER A 54 -99.57 -34.10 33.64
N SER A 55 -98.31 -34.19 34.06
CA SER A 55 -97.43 -35.33 33.74
C SER A 55 -97.40 -36.31 34.93
N PRO A 56 -97.22 -37.63 34.73
CA PRO A 56 -97.50 -38.65 35.74
C PRO A 56 -96.63 -38.50 36.99
N ARG A 57 -97.30 -38.59 38.15
CA ARG A 57 -96.68 -38.68 39.48
C ARG A 57 -96.03 -40.07 39.61
N ILE A 58 -94.70 -40.12 39.52
CA ILE A 58 -93.92 -41.32 39.89
C ILE A 58 -93.75 -41.31 41.42
N PRO A 59 -93.94 -42.45 42.12
CA PRO A 59 -93.85 -42.51 43.57
C PRO A 59 -92.42 -42.28 44.04
N SER A 60 -92.26 -41.53 45.13
CA SER A 60 -91.03 -41.44 45.89
C SER A 60 -90.70 -42.79 46.54
N PRO A 61 -89.42 -43.20 46.51
CA PRO A 61 -88.84 -43.88 47.65
C PRO A 61 -87.66 -43.08 48.21
N SER A 62 -87.67 -42.96 49.53
CA SER A 62 -86.53 -42.89 50.44
C SER A 62 -85.34 -41.98 50.11
N LEU A 63 -85.10 -41.05 51.03
CA LEU A 63 -83.81 -40.41 51.29
C LEU A 63 -82.63 -41.37 51.10
N GLN A 64 -81.89 -41.19 49.99
CA GLN A 64 -80.48 -41.54 49.92
C GLN A 64 -79.73 -40.30 49.44
N ARG A 65 -78.83 -39.80 50.30
CA ARG A 65 -77.83 -38.82 49.91
C ARG A 65 -76.94 -39.47 48.84
N ASN A 66 -77.02 -39.01 47.61
CA ASN A 66 -76.01 -39.31 46.59
C ASN A 66 -74.87 -38.29 46.75
N ASP A 67 -73.98 -38.52 47.72
CA ASP A 67 -72.75 -37.74 47.90
C ASP A 67 -71.84 -37.81 46.65
N GLY A 68 -71.89 -38.91 45.88
CA GLY A 68 -70.97 -39.14 44.76
C GLY A 68 -71.18 -38.30 43.49
N ALA A 69 -72.39 -37.78 43.22
CA ALA A 69 -72.64 -37.00 42.00
C ALA A 69 -72.10 -35.56 42.09
N LEU A 70 -72.14 -34.98 43.29
CA LEU A 70 -71.51 -33.69 43.56
C LEU A 70 -69.99 -33.84 43.63
N GLU A 71 -69.51 -34.94 44.21
CA GLU A 71 -68.08 -35.28 44.31
C GLU A 71 -67.43 -35.52 42.93
N GLU A 72 -68.15 -36.12 41.98
CA GLU A 72 -67.67 -36.28 40.59
C GLU A 72 -67.59 -34.94 39.83
N ILE A 73 -68.56 -34.04 40.04
CA ILE A 73 -68.52 -32.70 39.43
C ILE A 73 -67.39 -31.86 40.04
N LEU A 74 -67.21 -31.90 41.37
CA LEU A 74 -66.11 -31.24 42.05
C LEU A 74 -64.75 -31.77 41.58
N SER A 75 -64.61 -33.08 41.43
CA SER A 75 -63.38 -33.70 40.89
C SER A 75 -63.07 -33.26 39.45
N ARG A 76 -64.10 -33.13 38.59
CA ARG A 76 -63.92 -32.59 37.23
C ARG A 76 -63.55 -31.12 37.22
N LEU A 77 -64.09 -30.32 38.15
CA LEU A 77 -63.73 -28.91 38.32
C LEU A 77 -62.30 -28.76 38.84
N ASP A 78 -61.86 -29.61 39.77
CA ASP A 78 -60.48 -29.66 40.25
C ASP A 78 -59.52 -30.05 39.13
N LEU A 79 -59.88 -31.05 38.31
CA LEU A 79 -59.07 -31.46 37.15
C LEU A 79 -58.96 -30.35 36.09
N LEU A 80 -60.05 -29.60 35.86
CA LEU A 80 -60.03 -28.43 34.98
C LEU A 80 -59.16 -27.31 35.56
N THR A 81 -59.28 -27.05 36.86
CA THR A 81 -58.47 -26.03 37.56
C THR A 81 -56.99 -26.39 37.47
N GLN A 82 -56.63 -27.65 37.71
CA GLN A 82 -55.27 -28.16 37.61
C GLN A 82 -54.70 -28.12 36.18
N LYS A 83 -55.54 -28.30 35.15
CA LYS A 83 -55.13 -28.09 33.75
C LYS A 83 -54.92 -26.61 33.41
N LEU A 84 -55.59 -25.70 34.12
CA LEU A 84 -55.47 -24.26 33.93
C LEU A 84 -54.27 -23.66 34.71
N ASP A 85 -53.66 -24.39 35.66
CA ASP A 85 -52.44 -23.98 36.39
C ASP A 85 -51.21 -23.73 35.50
N VAL A 86 -51.25 -24.17 34.24
CA VAL A 86 -50.19 -23.91 33.24
C VAL A 86 -50.29 -22.47 32.67
N LEU A 87 -51.47 -21.85 32.73
CA LEU A 87 -51.72 -20.52 32.16
C LEU A 87 -50.87 -19.40 32.79
N PRO A 88 -50.68 -19.33 34.12
CA PRO A 88 -49.77 -18.37 34.73
C PRO A 88 -48.33 -18.48 34.20
N LYS A 89 -47.84 -19.71 33.95
CA LYS A 89 -46.51 -19.94 33.38
C LYS A 89 -46.43 -19.46 31.94
N LEU A 90 -47.42 -19.76 31.11
CA LEU A 90 -47.55 -19.23 29.74
C LEU A 90 -47.59 -17.70 29.71
N ILE A 91 -48.30 -17.06 30.65
CA ILE A 91 -48.34 -15.60 30.77
C ILE A 91 -46.95 -15.05 31.12
N SER A 92 -46.21 -15.73 32.02
CA SER A 92 -44.82 -15.38 32.33
C SER A 92 -43.93 -15.48 31.10
N ASP A 93 -43.96 -16.61 30.39
CA ASP A 93 -43.15 -16.84 29.18
C ASP A 93 -43.47 -15.81 28.08
N VAL A 94 -44.74 -15.42 27.93
CA VAL A 94 -45.16 -14.37 26.98
C VAL A 94 -44.63 -12.99 27.40
N ASN A 95 -44.60 -12.68 28.69
CA ASN A 95 -44.03 -11.43 29.18
C ASN A 95 -42.50 -11.38 29.02
N ASP A 96 -41.81 -12.51 29.22
CA ASP A 96 -40.37 -12.62 29.01
C ASP A 96 -40.03 -12.48 27.52
N LEU A 97 -40.80 -13.15 26.64
CA LEU A 97 -40.68 -12.97 25.18
C LEU A 97 -40.91 -11.53 24.76
N LYS A 98 -41.91 -10.85 25.35
CA LYS A 98 -42.17 -9.43 25.08
C LYS A 98 -40.98 -8.56 25.48
N THR A 99 -40.36 -8.85 26.63
CA THR A 99 -39.19 -8.11 27.13
C THR A 99 -37.99 -8.33 26.21
N ASN A 100 -37.69 -9.58 25.86
CA ASN A 100 -36.62 -9.92 24.92
C ASN A 100 -36.85 -9.27 23.55
N MET A 101 -38.09 -9.25 23.06
CA MET A 101 -38.43 -8.61 21.78
C MET A 101 -38.21 -7.09 21.83
N GLN A 102 -38.48 -6.45 22.96
CA GLN A 102 -38.16 -5.03 23.16
C GLN A 102 -36.65 -4.76 23.19
N GLU A 103 -35.85 -5.65 23.79
CA GLU A 103 -34.39 -5.54 23.76
C GLU A 103 -33.82 -5.71 22.36
N VAL A 104 -34.33 -6.67 21.59
CA VAL A 104 -33.95 -6.87 20.19
C VAL A 104 -34.30 -5.65 19.34
N ILE A 105 -35.47 -5.04 19.55
CA ILE A 105 -35.85 -3.79 18.85
C ILE A 105 -34.84 -2.68 19.15
N LYS A 106 -34.50 -2.45 20.42
CA LYS A 106 -33.49 -1.45 20.81
C LYS A 106 -32.11 -1.74 20.20
N SER A 107 -31.70 -3.01 20.18
CA SER A 107 -30.43 -3.42 19.57
C SER A 107 -30.45 -3.20 18.05
N CYS A 108 -31.59 -3.43 17.39
CA CYS A 108 -31.76 -3.21 15.96
C CYS A 108 -31.71 -1.71 15.63
N GLU A 109 -32.41 -0.87 16.40
CA GLU A 109 -32.35 0.59 16.27
C GLU A 109 -30.92 1.12 16.44
N PHE A 110 -30.20 0.63 17.46
CA PHE A 110 -28.80 1.00 17.65
C PHE A 110 -27.91 0.53 16.49
N ALA A 111 -28.13 -0.67 15.96
CA ALA A 111 -27.40 -1.18 14.81
C ALA A 111 -27.67 -0.32 13.55
N CYS A 112 -28.91 0.09 13.31
CA CYS A 112 -29.25 1.00 12.22
C CYS A 112 -28.48 2.33 12.32
N LEU A 113 -28.45 2.95 13.51
CA LEU A 113 -27.66 4.17 13.74
C LEU A 113 -26.16 3.97 13.45
N LYS A 114 -25.61 2.80 13.81
CA LYS A 114 -24.21 2.48 13.51
C LYS A 114 -23.95 2.25 12.02
N VAL A 115 -24.91 1.68 11.30
CA VAL A 115 -24.84 1.53 9.85
C VAL A 115 -24.86 2.90 9.18
N ASP A 116 -25.68 3.84 9.63
CA ASP A 116 -25.71 5.21 9.12
C ASP A 116 -24.38 5.96 9.43
N ASP A 117 -23.84 5.81 10.64
CA ASP A 117 -22.51 6.31 11.00
C ASP A 117 -21.41 5.75 10.08
N PHE A 118 -21.52 4.48 9.68
CA PHE A 118 -20.55 3.88 8.76
C PHE A 118 -20.76 4.34 7.32
N ALA A 119 -22.00 4.52 6.88
CA ALA A 119 -22.31 5.05 5.55
C ALA A 119 -21.71 6.45 5.35
N THR A 120 -21.86 7.33 6.35
CA THR A 120 -21.27 8.69 6.31
C THR A 120 -19.74 8.66 6.29
N LYS A 121 -19.11 7.79 7.08
CA LYS A 121 -17.64 7.61 7.05
C LYS A 121 -17.14 7.03 5.73
N LEU A 122 -17.90 6.13 5.11
CA LEU A 122 -17.55 5.57 3.79
C LEU A 122 -17.64 6.63 2.69
N ASP A 123 -18.62 7.53 2.77
CA ASP A 123 -18.75 8.66 1.84
C ASP A 123 -17.57 9.64 2.00
N ASP A 124 -17.20 10.00 3.24
CA ASP A 124 -16.01 10.81 3.52
C ASP A 124 -14.72 10.17 2.99
N LEU A 125 -14.52 8.88 3.27
CA LEU A 125 -13.35 8.14 2.77
C LEU A 125 -13.32 8.10 1.25
N SER A 126 -14.47 7.90 0.59
CA SER A 126 -14.56 7.91 -0.87
C SER A 126 -14.18 9.28 -1.44
N GLY A 127 -14.64 10.37 -0.80
CA GLY A 127 -14.26 11.73 -1.17
C GLY A 127 -12.75 11.98 -1.01
N ARG A 128 -12.16 11.52 0.10
CA ARG A 128 -10.71 11.63 0.35
C ARG A 128 -9.88 10.81 -0.64
N VAL A 129 -10.35 9.62 -1.04
CA VAL A 129 -9.69 8.81 -2.08
C VAL A 129 -9.69 9.55 -3.41
N GLY A 130 -10.82 10.17 -3.80
CA GLY A 130 -10.88 10.99 -5.03
C GLY A 130 -9.87 12.14 -5.03
N GLN A 131 -9.72 12.84 -3.89
CA GLN A 131 -8.71 13.90 -3.75
C GLN A 131 -7.28 13.37 -3.86
N LEU A 132 -6.98 12.20 -3.27
CA LEU A 132 -5.67 11.58 -3.39
C LEU A 132 -5.33 11.18 -4.83
N GLU A 133 -6.31 10.72 -5.61
CA GLU A 133 -6.12 10.41 -7.03
C GLU A 133 -5.80 11.67 -7.86
N GLU A 134 -6.42 12.80 -7.55
CA GLU A 134 -6.13 14.08 -8.19
C GLU A 134 -4.73 14.60 -7.84
N VAL A 135 -4.37 14.55 -6.56
CA VAL A 135 -3.01 14.90 -6.10
C VAL A 135 -1.97 14.00 -6.76
N LYS A 136 -2.21 12.69 -6.88
CA LYS A 136 -1.32 11.76 -7.58
C LYS A 136 -1.06 12.19 -9.03
N LYS A 137 -2.13 12.54 -9.78
CA LYS A 137 -1.98 13.04 -11.16
C LYS A 137 -1.14 14.32 -11.25
N MET A 138 -1.36 15.26 -10.32
CA MET A 138 -0.56 16.49 -10.28
C MET A 138 0.91 16.22 -9.96
N VAL A 139 1.20 15.27 -9.05
CA VAL A 139 2.56 14.86 -8.71
C VAL A 139 3.25 14.23 -9.93
N GLU A 140 2.57 13.34 -10.66
CA GLU A 140 3.11 12.73 -11.87
C GLU A 140 3.46 13.78 -12.94
N VAL A 141 2.56 14.73 -13.20
CA VAL A 141 2.82 15.84 -14.15
C VAL A 141 3.97 16.73 -13.68
N SER A 142 4.02 17.05 -12.39
CA SER A 142 5.08 17.89 -11.81
C SER A 142 6.44 17.20 -11.88
N GLN A 143 6.48 15.88 -11.66
CA GLN A 143 7.71 15.09 -11.74
C GLN A 143 8.30 15.12 -13.14
N VAL A 144 7.48 14.94 -14.18
CA VAL A 144 7.90 15.05 -15.58
C VAL A 144 8.47 16.44 -15.90
N ALA A 145 7.82 17.50 -15.40
CA ALA A 145 8.31 18.87 -15.59
C ALA A 145 9.65 19.12 -14.88
N VAL A 146 9.80 18.61 -13.65
CA VAL A 146 11.05 18.70 -12.88
C VAL A 146 12.19 17.99 -13.61
N ASP A 147 11.94 16.80 -14.15
CA ASP A 147 12.97 16.05 -14.86
C ASP A 147 13.38 16.72 -16.17
N SER A 148 12.40 17.30 -16.88
CA SER A 148 12.68 18.13 -18.08
C SER A 148 13.53 19.36 -17.75
N LEU A 149 13.22 20.08 -16.65
CA LEU A 149 13.98 21.25 -16.24
C LEU A 149 15.40 20.90 -15.77
N LYS A 150 15.57 19.78 -15.08
CA LYS A 150 16.90 19.28 -14.70
C LYS A 150 17.74 18.97 -15.94
N GLN A 151 17.15 18.32 -16.94
CA GLN A 151 17.80 18.04 -18.21
C GLN A 151 18.22 19.34 -18.90
N GLU A 152 17.31 20.30 -19.07
CA GLU A 152 17.64 21.60 -19.69
C GLU A 152 18.74 22.32 -18.92
N SER A 153 18.75 22.24 -17.59
CA SER A 153 19.81 22.83 -16.76
C SER A 153 21.16 22.17 -17.04
N ALA A 154 21.22 20.83 -17.06
CA ALA A 154 22.46 20.09 -17.32
C ALA A 154 23.02 20.39 -18.73
N GLU A 155 22.15 20.50 -19.73
CA GLU A 155 22.52 20.89 -21.09
C GLU A 155 23.09 22.31 -21.16
N ARG A 156 22.42 23.25 -20.48
CA ARG A 156 22.85 24.64 -20.42
C ARG A 156 24.19 24.78 -19.72
N ASP A 157 24.40 24.01 -18.66
CA ASP A 157 25.66 23.94 -17.94
C ASP A 157 26.78 23.39 -18.82
N GLN A 158 26.56 22.28 -19.53
CA GLN A 158 27.55 21.72 -20.45
C GLN A 158 27.83 22.65 -21.63
N TRP A 159 26.79 23.29 -22.19
CA TRP A 159 26.92 24.28 -23.25
C TRP A 159 27.76 25.48 -22.81
N SER A 160 27.56 25.96 -21.58
CA SER A 160 28.36 27.06 -21.01
C SER A 160 29.85 26.72 -20.87
N ARG A 161 30.19 25.42 -20.84
CA ARG A 161 31.56 24.91 -20.71
C ARG A 161 32.18 24.45 -22.02
N MET A 162 31.45 24.51 -23.13
CA MET A 162 31.87 23.96 -24.42
C MET A 162 33.18 24.58 -24.96
N ASN A 163 33.44 25.84 -24.62
CA ASN A 163 34.67 26.54 -24.99
C ASN A 163 35.72 26.54 -23.88
N ASN A 164 35.49 25.80 -22.79
CA ASN A 164 36.34 25.80 -21.62
C ASN A 164 37.27 24.59 -21.62
N VAL A 165 38.49 24.82 -21.16
CA VAL A 165 39.52 23.81 -20.95
C VAL A 165 39.87 23.81 -19.47
N GLU A 166 39.95 22.62 -18.88
CA GLU A 166 40.45 22.42 -17.52
C GLU A 166 41.93 22.00 -17.57
N ILE A 167 42.78 22.78 -16.88
CA ILE A 167 44.20 22.53 -16.74
C ILE A 167 44.47 22.12 -15.28
N LYS A 168 44.89 20.87 -15.08
CA LYS A 168 45.21 20.28 -13.77
C LYS A 168 46.72 20.14 -13.57
N GLY A 169 47.14 20.06 -12.30
CA GLY A 169 48.53 19.82 -11.93
C GLY A 169 49.45 21.04 -11.94
N VAL A 170 48.90 22.26 -12.15
CA VAL A 170 49.68 23.51 -12.11
C VAL A 170 49.85 23.98 -10.66
N PRO A 171 51.09 24.04 -10.12
CA PRO A 171 51.32 24.46 -8.74
C PRO A 171 50.84 25.90 -8.47
N LEU A 172 50.42 26.18 -7.23
CA LEU A 172 50.02 27.53 -6.81
C LEU A 172 51.24 28.42 -6.53
N LYS A 173 51.21 29.65 -7.05
CA LYS A 173 52.14 30.73 -6.69
C LYS A 173 51.36 31.91 -6.13
N SER A 174 51.87 32.56 -5.09
CA SER A 174 51.20 33.68 -4.40
C SER A 174 50.92 34.87 -5.31
N THR A 175 51.77 35.10 -6.32
CA THR A 175 51.61 36.16 -7.33
C THR A 175 51.70 35.56 -8.73
N GLU A 176 50.69 34.81 -9.11
CA GLU A 176 50.63 34.17 -10.42
C GLU A 176 49.95 35.03 -11.47
N ASN A 177 50.46 34.95 -12.70
CA ASN A 177 49.79 35.48 -13.88
C ASN A 177 49.30 34.29 -14.71
N LEU A 178 48.01 33.96 -14.58
CA LEU A 178 47.44 32.78 -15.25
C LEU A 178 47.55 32.86 -16.77
N PHE A 179 47.51 34.06 -17.35
CA PHE A 179 47.73 34.24 -18.78
C PHE A 179 49.14 33.81 -19.18
N LYS A 180 50.17 34.24 -18.45
CA LYS A 180 51.56 33.83 -18.74
C LYS A 180 51.77 32.32 -18.59
N ILE A 181 51.12 31.70 -17.61
CA ILE A 181 51.17 30.25 -17.42
C ILE A 181 50.59 29.54 -18.64
N VAL A 182 49.42 29.99 -19.09
CA VAL A 182 48.74 29.44 -20.28
C VAL A 182 49.56 29.71 -21.55
N GLU A 183 50.16 30.89 -21.68
CA GLU A 183 51.05 31.27 -22.79
C GLU A 183 52.28 30.34 -22.86
N SER A 184 52.98 30.12 -21.74
CA SER A 184 54.10 29.17 -21.67
C SER A 184 53.67 27.72 -21.95
N LEU A 185 52.47 27.32 -21.51
CA LEU A 185 51.91 26.01 -21.85
C LEU A 185 51.64 25.89 -23.35
N GLY A 186 51.10 26.94 -23.98
CA GLY A 186 50.91 27.01 -25.42
C GLY A 186 52.23 26.89 -26.19
N GLU A 187 53.25 27.67 -25.80
CA GLU A 187 54.59 27.59 -26.39
C GLU A 187 55.17 26.17 -26.30
N HIS A 188 55.04 25.52 -25.14
CA HIS A 188 55.52 24.16 -24.94
C HIS A 188 54.77 23.11 -25.80
N THR A 189 53.48 23.33 -26.04
CA THR A 189 52.65 22.47 -26.92
C THR A 189 52.73 22.85 -28.39
N ASN A 190 53.58 23.81 -28.78
CA ASN A 190 53.67 24.38 -30.12
C ASN A 190 52.36 25.04 -30.61
N PHE A 191 51.57 25.59 -29.69
CA PHE A 191 50.32 26.29 -29.97
C PHE A 191 50.39 27.75 -29.48
N SER A 192 50.35 28.72 -30.41
CA SER A 192 50.44 30.13 -30.05
C SER A 192 49.13 30.66 -29.46
N ILE A 193 49.13 31.02 -28.18
CA ILE A 193 47.97 31.57 -27.48
C ILE A 193 48.09 33.09 -27.37
N SER A 194 47.17 33.81 -28.02
CA SER A 194 47.00 35.25 -27.86
C SER A 194 45.93 35.57 -26.82
N LYS A 195 46.04 36.73 -26.15
CA LYS A 195 44.96 37.26 -25.29
C LYS A 195 43.63 37.40 -26.00
N SER A 196 43.62 37.67 -27.31
CA SER A 196 42.40 37.77 -28.10
C SER A 196 41.65 36.45 -28.23
N HIS A 197 42.30 35.31 -27.98
CA HIS A 197 41.67 33.99 -28.01
C HIS A 197 40.95 33.66 -26.70
N ILE A 198 41.24 34.39 -25.62
CA ILE A 198 40.82 34.06 -24.26
C ILE A 198 39.64 34.94 -23.87
N ASN A 199 38.55 34.31 -23.49
CA ASN A 199 37.40 34.97 -22.87
C ASN A 199 37.68 35.22 -21.37
N PHE A 200 38.10 34.18 -20.65
CA PHE A 200 38.48 34.29 -19.25
C PHE A 200 39.49 33.21 -18.85
N VAL A 201 40.22 33.45 -17.77
CA VAL A 201 41.08 32.44 -17.13
C VAL A 201 40.99 32.62 -15.61
N SER A 202 40.75 31.52 -14.89
CA SER A 202 40.58 31.57 -13.43
C SER A 202 40.96 30.25 -12.78
N ARG A 203 41.33 30.28 -11.49
CA ARG A 203 41.46 29.06 -10.70
C ARG A 203 40.13 28.69 -10.05
N ILE A 204 39.77 27.40 -10.11
CA ILE A 204 38.57 26.87 -9.47
C ILE A 204 38.98 25.96 -8.30
N PRO A 205 38.30 26.06 -7.14
CA PRO A 205 38.51 25.12 -6.03
C PRO A 205 38.28 23.68 -6.47
N SER A 206 39.21 22.78 -6.15
CA SER A 206 38.97 21.34 -6.25
C SER A 206 38.30 20.87 -4.96
N PHE A 207 37.30 19.98 -5.07
CA PHE A 207 36.50 19.49 -3.94
C PHE A 207 37.36 18.78 -2.87
N HIS A 208 38.55 18.27 -3.26
CA HIS A 208 39.45 17.52 -2.37
C HIS A 208 40.95 17.86 -2.50
N GLY A 209 41.32 18.84 -3.34
CA GLY A 209 42.73 19.15 -3.66
C GLY A 209 43.26 20.44 -3.03
N LYS A 210 44.52 20.44 -2.58
CA LYS A 210 45.25 21.68 -2.25
C LYS A 210 45.56 22.51 -3.50
N ASP A 211 45.73 21.87 -4.65
CA ASP A 211 45.94 22.59 -5.91
C ASP A 211 44.61 22.83 -6.61
N LYS A 212 44.44 24.07 -7.03
CA LYS A 212 43.23 24.56 -7.70
C LYS A 212 43.43 24.45 -9.21
N SER A 213 42.57 23.73 -9.92
CA SER A 213 42.61 23.66 -11.39
C SER A 213 42.49 25.06 -11.99
N ILE A 214 43.08 25.27 -13.17
CA ILE A 214 42.86 26.48 -13.97
C ILE A 214 41.79 26.16 -15.01
N ILE A 215 40.71 26.95 -15.06
CA ILE A 215 39.77 26.95 -16.16
C ILE A 215 40.12 28.07 -17.12
N LEU A 216 40.30 27.71 -18.38
CA LEU A 216 40.58 28.60 -19.50
C LEU A 216 39.38 28.57 -20.46
N GLY A 217 38.66 29.68 -20.57
CA GLY A 217 37.58 29.85 -21.53
C GLY A 217 38.07 30.52 -22.80
N PHE A 218 37.88 29.88 -23.96
CA PHE A 218 38.19 30.45 -25.26
C PHE A 218 36.99 31.22 -25.83
N VAL A 219 37.27 32.23 -26.68
CA VAL A 219 36.23 32.95 -27.44
C VAL A 219 35.70 32.09 -28.58
N ASN A 220 36.56 31.26 -29.18
CA ASN A 220 36.24 30.43 -30.33
C ASN A 220 36.50 28.95 -30.01
N ARG A 221 35.48 28.11 -30.25
CA ARG A 221 35.53 26.67 -30.04
C ARG A 221 36.62 25.98 -30.86
N TYR A 222 36.82 26.37 -32.12
CA TYR A 222 37.84 25.76 -32.98
C TYR A 222 39.25 25.93 -32.41
N ILE A 223 39.56 27.13 -31.89
CA ILE A 223 40.84 27.42 -31.23
C ILE A 223 41.02 26.55 -29.98
N LYS A 224 39.94 26.34 -29.22
CA LYS A 224 39.95 25.42 -28.07
C LYS A 224 40.25 23.99 -28.49
N GLU A 225 39.63 23.48 -29.56
CA GLU A 225 39.86 22.11 -30.02
C GLU A 225 41.30 21.92 -30.52
N ASP A 226 41.82 22.90 -31.27
CA ASP A 226 43.21 22.89 -31.75
C ASP A 226 44.21 22.90 -30.58
N PHE A 227 43.94 23.69 -29.54
CA PHE A 227 44.77 23.72 -28.33
C PHE A 227 44.76 22.38 -27.58
N ILE A 228 43.59 21.76 -27.38
CA ILE A 228 43.49 20.43 -26.76
C ILE A 228 44.23 19.39 -27.59
N ALA A 229 44.08 19.40 -28.92
CA ALA A 229 44.76 18.48 -29.81
C ALA A 229 46.30 18.64 -29.72
N ALA A 230 46.79 19.88 -29.72
CA ALA A 230 48.21 20.19 -29.55
C ALA A 230 48.75 19.69 -28.20
N ALA A 231 47.99 19.90 -27.11
CA ALA A 231 48.35 19.42 -25.78
C ALA A 231 48.37 17.88 -25.71
N ARG A 232 47.37 17.20 -26.27
CA ARG A 232 47.32 15.72 -26.33
C ARG A 232 48.46 15.14 -27.18
N GLY A 233 48.94 15.87 -28.18
CA GLY A 233 50.14 15.51 -28.95
C GLY A 233 51.42 15.43 -28.11
N LYS A 234 51.48 16.15 -26.99
CA LYS A 234 52.57 16.09 -26.01
C LYS A 234 52.22 15.09 -24.90
N LYS A 235 52.71 13.85 -25.05
CA LYS A 235 52.39 12.75 -24.12
C LYS A 235 52.68 13.08 -22.64
N ASN A 236 53.73 13.83 -22.36
CA ASN A 236 54.10 14.28 -21.00
C ASN A 236 54.37 15.78 -21.01
N ILE A 237 53.63 16.52 -20.19
CA ILE A 237 53.85 17.93 -19.90
C ILE A 237 54.12 18.01 -18.41
N LEU A 238 55.29 18.51 -18.01
CA LEU A 238 55.68 18.68 -16.61
C LEU A 238 55.54 20.14 -16.19
N ALA A 239 55.40 20.41 -14.90
CA ALA A 239 55.32 21.79 -14.42
C ALA A 239 56.64 22.55 -14.64
N SER A 240 57.78 21.86 -14.60
CA SER A 240 59.09 22.42 -14.96
C SER A 240 59.17 22.91 -16.41
N ASP A 241 58.45 22.27 -17.34
CA ASP A 241 58.37 22.67 -18.76
C ASP A 241 57.72 24.05 -18.98
N ILE A 242 56.91 24.51 -18.02
CA ILE A 242 56.19 25.78 -18.10
C ILE A 242 56.61 26.78 -17.01
N GLY A 243 57.85 26.66 -16.52
CA GLY A 243 58.47 27.64 -15.61
C GLY A 243 58.25 27.39 -14.12
N PHE A 244 57.97 26.14 -13.72
CA PHE A 244 57.97 25.71 -12.31
C PHE A 244 59.14 24.76 -12.05
N ALA A 245 60.36 25.29 -12.05
CA ALA A 245 61.59 24.51 -11.91
C ALA A 245 61.66 23.61 -10.65
N ASP A 246 60.95 23.98 -9.58
CA ASP A 246 60.93 23.25 -8.31
C ASP A 246 59.87 22.12 -8.27
N SER A 247 59.20 21.84 -9.40
CA SER A 247 58.09 20.87 -9.46
C SER A 247 58.08 20.12 -10.79
N ASP A 248 58.21 18.79 -10.72
CA ASP A 248 58.05 17.89 -11.88
C ASP A 248 56.67 17.21 -11.91
N HIS A 249 55.67 17.82 -11.28
CA HIS A 249 54.29 17.34 -11.38
C HIS A 249 53.79 17.39 -12.82
N ARG A 250 53.08 16.34 -13.23
CA ARG A 250 52.48 16.26 -14.56
C ARG A 250 51.29 17.21 -14.65
N ILE A 251 51.22 17.93 -15.77
CA ILE A 251 50.12 18.80 -16.13
C ILE A 251 49.20 18.07 -17.10
N PHE A 252 47.90 18.21 -16.87
CA PHE A 252 46.86 17.64 -17.72
C PHE A 252 46.00 18.75 -18.30
N VAL A 253 45.70 18.64 -19.59
CA VAL A 253 44.83 19.57 -20.33
C VAL A 253 43.64 18.78 -20.84
N ASN A 254 42.45 19.07 -20.29
CA ASN A 254 41.24 18.31 -20.54
C ASN A 254 40.08 19.23 -20.93
N ASP A 255 39.08 18.64 -21.56
CA ASP A 255 37.75 19.24 -21.71
C ASP A 255 37.16 19.56 -20.33
N HIS A 256 36.57 20.75 -20.17
CA HIS A 256 35.82 21.08 -18.95
C HIS A 256 34.40 20.52 -19.07
N LEU A 257 34.19 19.30 -18.56
CA LEU A 257 32.89 18.62 -18.60
C LEU A 257 32.06 18.87 -17.32
N SER A 258 30.75 18.65 -17.40
CA SER A 258 29.90 18.51 -16.22
C SER A 258 30.19 17.19 -15.50
N SER A 259 29.78 17.10 -14.23
CA SER A 259 30.04 15.95 -13.36
C SER A 259 29.18 14.70 -13.64
N GLU A 260 28.23 14.78 -14.58
CA GLU A 260 27.45 13.63 -15.01
C GLU A 260 28.22 12.84 -16.09
N SER A 261 28.31 11.52 -15.93
CA SER A 261 28.83 10.65 -16.98
C SER A 261 27.85 10.68 -18.15
N TRP A 262 28.30 11.13 -19.32
CA TRP A 262 27.49 11.10 -20.54
C TRP A 262 27.67 9.76 -21.27
N LEU A 263 27.65 8.62 -20.55
CA LEU A 263 27.81 7.32 -21.20
C LEU A 263 26.55 7.03 -22.04
N LEU A 264 26.78 6.80 -23.32
CA LEU A 264 25.76 6.56 -24.33
C LEU A 264 26.21 5.40 -25.20
N ASP A 265 25.24 4.66 -25.75
CA ASP A 265 25.51 3.51 -26.62
C ASP A 265 26.51 3.83 -27.74
N GLY A 266 26.40 5.03 -28.31
CA GLY A 266 27.24 5.51 -29.41
C GLY A 266 28.67 5.95 -29.07
N ILE A 267 29.08 5.97 -27.79
CA ILE A 267 30.48 6.25 -27.40
C ILE A 267 31.23 4.93 -27.42
N SER A 268 32.39 4.83 -28.07
CA SER A 268 33.19 3.59 -28.01
C SER A 268 34.01 3.51 -26.72
N ASP A 269 34.19 2.31 -26.16
CA ASP A 269 35.08 2.10 -25.00
C ASP A 269 36.52 2.55 -25.31
N GLY A 270 36.95 2.42 -26.57
CA GLY A 270 38.26 2.86 -27.06
C GLY A 270 38.44 4.38 -27.08
N GLU A 271 37.36 5.17 -26.98
CA GLU A 271 37.43 6.62 -26.79
C GLU A 271 37.69 6.99 -25.33
N LEU A 272 37.31 6.11 -24.40
CA LEU A 272 37.39 6.33 -22.95
C LEU A 272 38.71 5.80 -22.38
N PHE A 273 39.16 4.63 -22.84
CA PHE A 273 40.42 4.01 -22.44
C PHE A 273 41.12 3.38 -23.64
N ASP A 274 42.46 3.40 -23.63
CA ASP A 274 43.24 2.70 -24.65
C ASP A 274 43.25 1.17 -24.43
N GLU A 275 43.84 0.43 -25.38
CA GLU A 275 43.86 -1.05 -25.43
C GLU A 275 44.49 -1.75 -24.20
N ARG A 276 45.13 -0.99 -23.31
CA ARG A 276 45.70 -1.53 -22.06
C ARG A 276 44.63 -1.83 -21.00
N TYR A 277 43.36 -1.51 -21.27
CA TYR A 277 42.27 -1.69 -20.33
C TYR A 277 41.16 -2.57 -20.91
N CYS A 278 40.67 -3.49 -20.07
CA CYS A 278 39.36 -4.09 -20.22
C CYS A 278 38.33 -3.16 -19.56
N VAL A 279 37.37 -2.70 -20.36
CA VAL A 279 36.33 -1.78 -19.93
C VAL A 279 35.01 -2.54 -19.86
N TRP A 280 34.28 -2.40 -18.77
CA TRP A 280 32.91 -2.86 -18.63
C TRP A 280 32.03 -1.69 -18.27
N ARG A 281 30.99 -1.49 -19.07
CA ARG A 281 30.01 -0.44 -18.85
C ARG A 281 28.58 -0.97 -18.83
N ARG A 282 27.70 -0.14 -18.31
CA ARG A 282 26.26 -0.32 -18.28
C ARG A 282 25.68 1.07 -18.43
N ASP A 283 25.23 1.35 -19.64
CA ASP A 283 24.60 2.63 -19.95
C ASP A 283 23.23 2.71 -19.28
N ARG A 284 22.74 3.93 -19.08
CA ARG A 284 21.44 4.16 -18.44
C ARG A 284 20.34 3.56 -19.31
N ASP A 285 19.47 2.76 -18.69
CA ASP A 285 18.22 2.34 -19.31
C ASP A 285 17.20 3.47 -19.20
N TYR A 286 17.11 4.28 -20.25
CA TYR A 286 16.19 5.42 -20.31
C TYR A 286 14.71 5.00 -20.27
N ALA A 287 14.37 3.81 -20.78
CA ALA A 287 13.00 3.31 -20.75
C ALA A 287 12.59 2.91 -19.32
N ALA A 288 13.50 2.28 -18.56
CA ALA A 288 13.23 1.87 -17.19
C ALA A 288 13.31 3.03 -16.17
N THR A 289 14.19 4.01 -16.42
CA THR A 289 14.44 5.12 -15.48
C THR A 289 13.58 6.36 -15.72
N GLY A 290 12.92 6.46 -16.88
CA GLY A 290 12.15 7.65 -17.28
C GLY A 290 13.02 8.89 -17.53
N GLN A 291 14.34 8.76 -17.45
CA GLN A 291 15.28 9.83 -17.73
C GLN A 291 15.49 9.93 -19.24
N THR A 292 15.97 11.07 -19.70
CA THR A 292 16.09 11.40 -21.13
C THR A 292 17.54 11.64 -21.56
N ARG A 293 18.48 11.84 -20.61
CA ARG A 293 19.91 12.08 -20.85
C ARG A 293 20.81 11.70 -19.67
N GLY A 294 22.10 11.48 -19.93
CA GLY A 294 23.15 11.23 -18.94
C GLY A 294 23.07 9.86 -18.25
N GLY A 295 24.12 9.49 -17.51
CA GLY A 295 24.18 8.31 -16.66
C GLY A 295 25.12 7.21 -17.10
N GLY A 296 24.78 5.99 -16.69
CA GLY A 296 25.62 4.83 -16.85
C GLY A 296 26.78 4.75 -15.85
N VAL A 297 27.19 3.53 -15.57
CA VAL A 297 28.35 3.23 -14.74
C VAL A 297 29.39 2.50 -15.60
N MET A 298 30.66 2.58 -15.20
CA MET A 298 31.74 1.92 -15.90
C MET A 298 32.87 1.55 -14.94
N ILE A 299 33.50 0.42 -15.21
CA ILE A 299 34.71 -0.08 -14.53
C ILE A 299 35.74 -0.39 -15.60
N ALA A 300 36.96 0.12 -15.44
CA ALA A 300 38.10 -0.26 -16.26
C ALA A 300 39.15 -0.97 -15.39
N ALA A 301 39.61 -2.14 -15.83
CA ALA A 301 40.75 -2.84 -15.23
C ALA A 301 41.85 -2.98 -16.29
N LYS A 302 43.12 -2.99 -15.88
CA LYS A 302 44.20 -3.27 -16.84
C LYS A 302 44.02 -4.66 -17.44
N SER A 303 44.31 -4.81 -18.72
CA SER A 303 44.22 -6.09 -19.46
C SER A 303 45.15 -7.18 -18.89
N GLU A 304 46.18 -6.80 -18.12
CA GLU A 304 47.06 -7.73 -17.39
C GLU A 304 46.40 -8.34 -16.14
N LEU A 305 45.37 -7.69 -15.60
CA LEU A 305 44.57 -8.23 -14.51
C LEU A 305 43.54 -9.21 -15.10
N HIS A 306 43.50 -10.43 -14.56
CA HIS A 306 42.50 -11.43 -14.96
C HIS A 306 41.13 -11.05 -14.39
N ALA A 307 40.51 -10.05 -15.00
CA ALA A 307 39.25 -9.49 -14.56
C ALA A 307 38.09 -9.90 -15.48
N SER A 308 36.93 -10.18 -14.89
CA SER A 308 35.76 -10.69 -15.59
C SER A 308 34.48 -10.10 -15.04
N ARG A 309 33.61 -9.59 -15.91
CA ARG A 309 32.27 -9.09 -15.54
C ARG A 309 31.39 -10.21 -15.00
N ARG A 310 30.65 -9.90 -13.95
CA ARG A 310 29.60 -10.74 -13.36
C ARG A 310 28.25 -10.14 -13.70
N VAL A 311 27.56 -10.75 -14.64
CA VAL A 311 26.21 -10.29 -15.04
C VAL A 311 25.17 -10.81 -14.09
N GLU A 312 25.42 -11.98 -13.51
CA GLU A 312 24.61 -12.65 -12.50
C GLU A 312 24.40 -11.84 -11.21
N TYR A 313 25.26 -10.86 -10.91
CA TYR A 313 25.17 -10.02 -9.71
C TYR A 313 24.57 -8.63 -9.98
N GLN A 314 24.33 -8.29 -11.24
CA GLN A 314 23.75 -7.00 -11.60
C GLN A 314 22.31 -6.91 -11.11
N SER A 315 21.99 -5.79 -10.46
CA SER A 315 20.64 -5.49 -10.00
C SER A 315 19.85 -4.73 -11.08
N SER A 316 18.61 -4.34 -10.75
CA SER A 316 17.83 -3.42 -11.57
C SER A 316 18.34 -1.97 -11.52
N ALA A 317 19.28 -1.65 -10.62
CA ALA A 317 19.91 -0.34 -10.55
C ALA A 317 21.07 -0.21 -11.56
N GLU A 318 21.62 0.99 -11.71
CA GLU A 318 22.84 1.23 -12.50
C GLU A 318 24.09 0.73 -11.77
N ASP A 319 24.32 -0.59 -11.83
CA ASP A 319 25.47 -1.24 -11.21
C ASP A 319 26.23 -2.16 -12.17
N ILE A 320 27.53 -2.35 -11.91
CA ILE A 320 28.42 -3.27 -12.62
C ILE A 320 29.27 -4.02 -11.60
N TRP A 321 29.42 -5.31 -11.85
CA TRP A 321 30.18 -6.22 -11.02
C TRP A 321 31.32 -6.82 -11.83
N VAL A 322 32.54 -6.74 -11.30
CA VAL A 322 33.75 -7.29 -11.91
C VAL A 322 34.52 -8.06 -10.85
N THR A 323 34.80 -9.34 -11.12
CA THR A 323 35.72 -10.15 -10.33
C THR A 323 37.13 -9.95 -10.85
N ILE A 324 38.10 -9.71 -9.97
CA ILE A 324 39.52 -9.65 -10.32
C ILE A 324 40.19 -10.89 -9.72
N ARG A 325 40.80 -11.72 -10.56
CA ARG A 325 41.59 -12.86 -10.10
C ARG A 325 43.03 -12.41 -9.84
N SER A 326 43.47 -12.62 -8.61
CA SER A 326 44.88 -12.49 -8.25
C SER A 326 45.66 -13.70 -8.81
N PRO A 327 46.96 -13.57 -9.13
CA PRO A 327 47.79 -14.68 -9.60
C PRO A 327 47.80 -15.91 -8.65
N ASP A 328 47.57 -15.68 -7.37
CA ASP A 328 47.34 -16.66 -6.30
C ASP A 328 45.90 -17.19 -6.33
N THR A 329 45.62 -18.08 -7.29
CA THR A 329 44.58 -19.13 -7.47
C THR A 329 43.17 -19.03 -6.85
N ARG A 330 42.78 -18.00 -6.10
CA ARG A 330 41.43 -17.80 -5.59
C ARG A 330 40.79 -16.57 -6.24
N PRO A 331 39.67 -16.73 -6.96
CA PRO A 331 38.88 -15.59 -7.40
C PRO A 331 38.41 -14.80 -6.17
N ARG A 332 38.64 -13.49 -6.17
CA ARG A 332 38.13 -12.58 -5.14
C ARG A 332 37.11 -11.67 -5.79
N ASP A 333 35.87 -11.71 -5.29
CA ASP A 333 34.84 -10.77 -5.73
C ASP A 333 35.08 -9.43 -5.03
N LEU A 334 35.28 -8.38 -5.82
CA LEU A 334 35.48 -7.03 -5.31
C LEU A 334 34.12 -6.33 -5.21
N VAL A 335 33.59 -6.23 -3.99
CA VAL A 335 32.32 -5.54 -3.70
C VAL A 335 32.64 -4.24 -2.98
N LEU A 336 32.35 -3.10 -3.62
CA LEU A 336 32.55 -1.78 -3.02
C LEU A 336 31.21 -1.21 -2.56
N CYS A 337 30.89 -1.40 -1.28
CA CYS A 337 29.74 -0.75 -0.64
C CYS A 337 30.22 0.14 0.52
N THR A 338 29.73 1.38 0.53
CA THR A 338 30.35 2.59 1.09
C THR A 338 30.36 2.75 2.62
N ARG A 339 30.13 1.67 3.40
CA ARG A 339 30.19 1.70 4.88
C ARG A 339 31.11 0.68 5.56
N ALA A 340 31.57 -0.36 4.86
CA ALA A 340 32.42 -1.44 5.44
C ALA A 340 33.87 -1.44 4.92
N VAL A 341 34.23 -0.40 4.17
CA VAL A 341 35.53 -0.26 3.52
C VAL A 341 36.32 0.85 4.21
N SER A 342 37.53 0.55 4.67
CA SER A 342 38.50 1.58 5.01
C SER A 342 39.20 2.02 3.73
N VAL A 343 39.04 3.29 3.39
CA VAL A 343 39.69 3.90 2.24
C VAL A 343 40.94 4.62 2.75
N GLN A 344 42.11 4.19 2.30
CA GLN A 344 43.39 4.81 2.64
C GLN A 344 44.17 5.14 1.37
N ALA A 345 45.22 5.97 1.49
CA ALA A 345 46.11 6.21 0.37
C ALA A 345 46.85 4.92 -0.03
N CYS A 346 46.87 4.60 -1.32
CA CYS A 346 47.62 3.49 -1.87
C CYS A 346 49.11 3.79 -1.74
N LEU A 347 49.87 2.87 -1.14
CA LEU A 347 51.31 3.04 -0.96
C LEU A 347 52.11 2.61 -2.19
N ASP A 348 51.50 1.82 -3.09
CA ASP A 348 52.12 1.31 -4.32
C ASP A 348 51.12 1.33 -5.49
N PRO A 349 50.93 2.48 -6.15
CA PRO A 349 49.93 2.69 -7.18
C PRO A 349 50.32 2.08 -8.54
N LEU A 350 49.40 1.30 -9.15
CA LEU A 350 49.62 0.61 -10.43
C LEU A 350 49.62 1.53 -11.66
N VAL A 351 49.31 2.81 -11.48
CA VAL A 351 49.37 3.88 -12.50
C VAL A 351 50.10 5.08 -11.89
N PRO A 352 50.77 5.93 -12.70
CA PRO A 352 51.40 7.14 -12.20
C PRO A 352 50.37 7.98 -11.42
N GLU A 353 50.62 8.19 -10.13
CA GLU A 353 49.72 8.95 -9.29
C GLU A 353 49.68 10.40 -9.71
N ASP A 354 48.46 10.92 -9.80
CA ASP A 354 48.22 12.35 -9.81
C ASP A 354 48.40 12.88 -8.37
N PRO A 355 49.09 14.02 -8.14
CA PRO A 355 49.32 14.56 -6.80
C PRO A 355 48.03 14.89 -6.02
N HIS A 356 46.89 15.02 -6.71
CA HIS A 356 45.57 15.38 -6.15
C HIS A 356 44.58 14.22 -6.17
N HIS A 357 44.85 13.19 -6.96
CA HIS A 357 44.09 11.95 -7.02
C HIS A 357 45.04 10.79 -6.72
N LYS A 358 45.55 10.76 -5.47
CA LYS A 358 46.31 9.62 -4.96
C LYS A 358 45.47 8.37 -5.17
N ALA A 359 46.09 7.31 -5.67
CA ALA A 359 45.37 6.06 -5.82
C ALA A 359 44.87 5.66 -4.42
N LEU A 360 43.63 5.22 -4.34
CA LEU A 360 43.02 4.85 -3.07
C LEU A 360 43.16 3.34 -2.92
N SER A 361 43.83 2.92 -1.85
CA SER A 361 43.80 1.53 -1.41
C SER A 361 42.52 1.33 -0.60
N ILE A 362 41.66 0.49 -1.14
CA ILE A 362 40.43 0.05 -0.52
C ILE A 362 40.79 -1.18 0.32
N ASN A 363 40.87 -0.99 1.63
CA ASN A 363 41.07 -2.07 2.59
C ASN A 363 39.72 -2.49 3.16
N ALA A 364 39.31 -3.71 2.82
CA ALA A 364 38.19 -4.38 3.46
C ALA A 364 38.74 -5.41 4.47
N SER A 365 38.25 -5.34 5.71
CA SER A 365 38.48 -6.39 6.70
C SER A 365 37.59 -7.57 6.34
N PHE A 366 38.16 -8.61 5.74
CA PHE A 366 37.43 -9.85 5.52
C PHE A 366 37.27 -10.56 6.87
N VAL A 367 36.04 -10.58 7.39
CA VAL A 367 35.71 -11.47 8.50
C VAL A 367 35.40 -12.82 7.88
N GLU A 368 36.26 -13.81 8.13
CA GLU A 368 35.93 -15.20 7.85
C GLU A 368 34.82 -15.62 8.81
N ILE A 369 33.59 -15.67 8.34
CA ILE A 369 32.46 -16.10 9.17
C ILE A 369 32.32 -17.60 9.01
N ASN A 370 32.58 -18.34 10.10
CA ASN A 370 32.34 -19.77 10.17
C ASN A 370 30.84 -20.04 9.96
N ALA A 371 30.50 -20.99 9.08
CA ALA A 371 29.12 -21.36 8.76
C ALA A 371 28.28 -21.68 10.01
N SER A 372 28.89 -22.26 11.04
CA SER A 372 28.23 -22.57 12.31
C SER A 372 27.88 -21.32 13.15
N GLU A 373 28.67 -20.25 13.04
CA GLU A 373 28.43 -18.96 13.69
C GLU A 373 27.27 -18.21 12.98
N VAL A 374 27.21 -18.28 11.65
CA VAL A 374 26.12 -17.72 10.84
C VAL A 374 24.80 -18.42 11.18
N GLU A 375 24.81 -19.74 11.25
CA GLU A 375 23.62 -20.52 11.57
C GLU A 375 23.08 -20.21 12.98
N ARG A 376 23.98 -20.04 13.96
CA ARG A 376 23.62 -19.60 15.32
C ARG A 376 22.96 -18.22 15.32
N LEU A 377 23.51 -17.27 14.56
CA LEU A 377 22.98 -15.90 14.47
C LEU A 377 21.61 -15.88 13.76
N LEU A 378 21.47 -16.61 12.65
CA LEU A 378 20.22 -16.72 11.90
C LEU A 378 19.10 -17.36 12.74
N ARG A 379 19.42 -18.38 13.54
CA ARG A 379 18.46 -19.02 14.47
C ARG A 379 18.04 -18.11 15.62
N SER A 380 18.82 -17.09 15.93
CA SER A 380 18.52 -16.10 16.98
C SER A 380 17.74 -14.88 16.48
N LEU A 381 17.47 -14.79 15.18
CA LEU A 381 16.69 -13.69 14.59
C LEU A 381 15.19 -13.88 14.87
N ASP A 382 14.59 -12.89 15.51
CA ASP A 382 13.14 -12.79 15.69
C ASP A 382 12.51 -12.24 14.40
N LEU A 383 11.99 -13.14 13.56
CA LEU A 383 11.37 -12.83 12.27
C LEU A 383 10.02 -12.09 12.38
N THR A 384 9.52 -11.84 13.60
CA THR A 384 8.25 -11.14 13.84
C THR A 384 8.41 -9.63 14.05
N LYS A 385 9.66 -9.13 14.16
CA LYS A 385 9.95 -7.69 14.22
C LYS A 385 10.16 -7.11 12.82
N SER A 386 9.54 -5.97 12.55
CA SER A 386 9.80 -5.19 11.33
C SER A 386 11.24 -4.66 11.34
N ALA A 387 11.81 -4.47 10.13
CA ALA A 387 13.16 -3.95 9.92
C ALA A 387 13.26 -2.49 10.39
N GLY A 388 13.51 -2.30 11.69
CA GLY A 388 13.94 -1.03 12.26
C GLY A 388 15.44 -0.80 12.04
N PRO A 389 15.92 0.45 12.13
CA PRO A 389 17.34 0.74 12.08
C PRO A 389 17.94 0.28 13.41
N ASP A 390 18.71 -0.80 13.36
CA ASP A 390 19.94 -1.04 14.12
C ASP A 390 20.16 -2.55 14.40
N THR A 391 21.41 -2.98 14.19
CA THR A 391 22.09 -4.19 14.69
C THR A 391 22.20 -5.47 13.86
N ILE A 392 21.80 -5.53 12.58
CA ILE A 392 22.17 -6.67 11.73
C ILE A 392 23.37 -6.28 10.83
N PRO A 393 24.59 -6.83 11.04
CA PRO A 393 25.68 -6.66 10.08
C PRO A 393 25.32 -7.32 8.75
N ALA A 394 25.75 -6.73 7.64
CA ALA A 394 25.55 -7.31 6.31
C ALA A 394 26.11 -8.74 6.26
N VAL A 395 25.25 -9.73 6.01
CA VAL A 395 25.64 -11.13 5.85
C VAL A 395 25.94 -11.38 4.38
N PHE A 396 27.18 -11.74 4.07
CA PHE A 396 27.62 -12.11 2.73
C PHE A 396 27.56 -13.63 2.58
N LEU A 397 26.76 -14.11 1.62
CA LEU A 397 26.71 -15.53 1.28
C LEU A 397 27.74 -15.82 0.19
N VAL A 398 28.75 -16.59 0.53
CA VAL A 398 29.67 -17.19 -0.44
C VAL A 398 29.05 -18.50 -0.91
N ASN A 399 28.80 -18.62 -2.22
CA ASN A 399 28.38 -19.89 -2.78
C ASN A 399 29.61 -20.82 -2.83
N TRP A 400 29.62 -21.84 -1.97
CA TRP A 400 30.59 -22.93 -2.05
C TRP A 400 30.06 -23.97 -3.04
N THR A 401 30.58 -23.93 -4.27
CA THR A 401 30.56 -25.09 -5.19
C THR A 401 31.87 -25.16 -5.93
#